data_AF-A0A921QWP4-F1
#
_entry.id   AF-A0A921QWP4-F1
#
_cell.length_a   1.000
_cell.length_b   1.000
_cell.length_c   1.000
_cell.angle_alpha   90.00
_cell.angle_beta   90.00
_cell.angle_gamma   90.00
#
_symmetry.space_group_name_H-M   'P 1'
#
loop_
_entity.id
_entity.type
_entity.pdbx_description
1 polymer ?
#
loop_
_entity_poly.entity_id
_entity_poly.type
_entity_poly.pdbx_seq_one_letter_code
_entity_poly.pdbx_strand_id
1 'polypeptide(L)'
;MQMHCSERRLALSSGLALPPCLPFLIWSKARPFPAHPRRSSSHCIVPVPLLRPLLRSMTMGSAASDTVVVPRNFRLLEELERGEKGIGDGSVSYGMDDDGDDIFMRSWTGTIIGPLNCVHEGRIYQLKLVCDKDYPDKPPAVRFHSRINLACVHPDTGVVEADKLPTLREWRREYTMEHLLTQLKKEMAAPHNRRLPQPPEGTFFSSDSNSSSTTTSS
;
A
#
# COMPACT_ATOMS: atom_id res chain seq x y z
N MET A 1 5.79 37.94 -62.35
CA MET A 1 6.46 36.76 -61.79
C MET A 1 5.56 35.55 -61.94
N GLN A 2 5.90 34.69 -62.91
CA GLN A 2 5.40 33.31 -63.00
C GLN A 2 5.95 32.49 -61.83
N MET A 3 5.23 31.45 -61.41
CA MET A 3 5.71 30.07 -61.42
C MET A 3 4.53 29.15 -61.06
N HIS A 4 3.91 28.65 -62.11
CA HIS A 4 3.11 27.44 -62.14
C HIS A 4 4.07 26.24 -62.01
N CYS A 5 3.75 25.21 -61.24
CA CYS A 5 4.38 23.91 -61.46
C CYS A 5 3.35 22.80 -61.37
N SER A 6 3.18 22.15 -62.51
CA SER A 6 2.25 21.08 -62.85
C SER A 6 2.95 19.74 -62.65
N GLU A 7 2.18 18.74 -62.21
CA GLU A 7 2.13 17.37 -62.75
C GLU A 7 3.40 16.50 -62.92
N ARG A 8 3.19 15.21 -62.56
CA ARG A 8 3.40 13.95 -63.33
C ARG A 8 4.30 12.89 -62.66
N ARG A 9 3.64 11.71 -62.46
CA ARG A 9 4.02 10.34 -62.92
C ARG A 9 5.32 9.74 -62.35
N LEU A 10 5.50 8.44 -62.13
CA LEU A 10 4.82 7.14 -62.34
C LEU A 10 5.69 6.16 -61.50
N ALA A 11 5.11 5.28 -60.68
CA ALA A 11 4.80 3.87 -60.95
C ALA A 11 5.97 2.85 -60.88
N LEU A 12 5.57 1.66 -60.39
CA LEU A 12 6.23 0.33 -60.41
C LEU A 12 7.43 0.18 -59.46
N SER A 13 7.60 -0.93 -58.75
CA SER A 13 7.39 -2.32 -59.16
C SER A 13 7.41 -3.27 -57.96
N SER A 14 6.59 -4.34 -58.02
CA SER A 14 6.86 -5.75 -57.62
C SER A 14 7.54 -6.07 -56.27
N GLY A 15 7.10 -7.02 -55.45
CA GLY A 15 6.20 -8.15 -55.66
C GLY A 15 6.43 -9.23 -54.58
N LEU A 16 5.63 -10.30 -54.67
CA LEU A 16 5.71 -11.60 -53.98
C LEU A 16 5.17 -11.61 -52.52
N ALA A 17 3.94 -12.03 -52.26
CA ALA A 17 3.33 -13.37 -52.32
C ALA A 17 3.79 -14.33 -51.17
N LEU A 18 2.90 -14.48 -50.16
CA LEU A 18 2.34 -15.69 -49.48
C LEU A 18 3.22 -16.97 -49.30
N PRO A 19 2.90 -17.95 -48.39
CA PRO A 19 1.63 -18.21 -47.69
C PRO A 19 1.75 -18.65 -46.20
N PRO A 20 0.60 -19.03 -45.56
CA PRO A 20 0.45 -19.30 -44.12
C PRO A 20 0.39 -20.80 -43.75
N CYS A 21 0.23 -21.06 -42.45
CA CYS A 21 -0.27 -22.29 -41.81
C CYS A 21 0.55 -23.58 -41.93
N LEU A 22 0.99 -24.13 -40.79
CA LEU A 22 0.95 -25.57 -40.54
C LEU A 22 0.64 -25.86 -39.05
N PRO A 23 -0.34 -26.75 -38.76
CA PRO A 23 -0.63 -27.30 -37.44
C PRO A 23 0.08 -28.63 -37.25
N PHE A 24 0.43 -29.03 -36.01
CA PHE A 24 0.52 -30.46 -35.66
C PHE A 24 0.25 -30.66 -34.16
N LEU A 25 -0.86 -31.38 -33.90
CA LEU A 25 -1.12 -32.10 -32.66
C LEU A 25 0.01 -33.11 -32.41
N ILE A 26 0.51 -33.22 -31.17
CA ILE A 26 0.90 -34.52 -30.61
C ILE A 26 0.39 -34.62 -29.17
N TRP A 27 -0.58 -35.53 -29.05
CA TRP A 27 -1.11 -36.19 -27.88
C TRP A 27 -0.08 -37.19 -27.36
N SER A 28 0.25 -37.20 -26.06
CA SER A 28 0.46 -38.46 -25.32
C SER A 28 0.73 -38.29 -23.81
N LYS A 29 -0.15 -38.94 -23.04
CA LYS A 29 0.09 -39.78 -21.86
C LYS A 29 0.90 -39.17 -20.71
N ALA A 30 0.26 -38.83 -19.58
CA ALA A 30 -0.22 -39.76 -18.56
C ALA A 30 0.83 -40.81 -18.13
N ARG A 31 1.28 -40.74 -16.88
CA ARG A 31 1.43 -41.87 -15.94
C ARG A 31 1.96 -41.40 -14.56
N PRO A 32 1.80 -42.20 -13.49
CA PRO A 32 1.32 -41.75 -12.19
C PRO A 32 2.34 -41.95 -11.05
N PHE A 33 1.90 -41.52 -9.86
CA PHE A 33 2.33 -41.89 -8.50
C PHE A 33 3.12 -43.21 -8.34
N PRO A 34 4.06 -43.22 -7.37
CA PRO A 34 3.96 -44.19 -6.26
C PRO A 34 4.17 -43.47 -4.90
N ALA A 35 3.26 -43.62 -3.95
CA ALA A 35 3.17 -44.69 -2.95
C ALA A 35 4.12 -44.52 -1.75
N HIS A 36 3.51 -44.24 -0.60
CA HIS A 36 4.09 -44.34 0.74
C HIS A 36 4.54 -45.77 1.08
N PRO A 37 5.42 -45.91 2.09
CA PRO A 37 5.20 -46.93 3.10
C PRO A 37 5.16 -46.36 4.52
N ARG A 38 4.11 -46.78 5.25
CA ARG A 38 3.99 -46.82 6.70
C ARG A 38 5.09 -47.68 7.34
N ARG A 39 5.59 -47.27 8.50
CA ARG A 39 6.26 -48.11 9.52
C ARG A 39 5.99 -47.41 10.87
N SER A 40 5.07 -47.84 11.73
CA SER A 40 4.87 -49.06 12.51
C SER A 40 5.94 -49.35 13.57
N SER A 41 5.45 -49.44 14.82
CA SER A 41 6.03 -50.08 16.01
C SER A 41 7.26 -49.38 16.64
N SER A 42 7.51 -49.41 17.94
CA SER A 42 6.79 -49.91 19.12
C SER A 42 7.50 -49.33 20.35
N HIS A 43 6.79 -49.31 21.47
CA HIS A 43 7.24 -48.87 22.78
C HIS A 43 8.44 -49.67 23.32
N CYS A 44 9.36 -49.00 24.01
CA CYS A 44 10.19 -49.59 25.06
C CYS A 44 10.26 -48.61 26.23
N ILE A 45 9.47 -48.90 27.27
CA ILE A 45 9.58 -48.29 28.60
C ILE A 45 10.74 -48.98 29.33
N VAL A 46 11.66 -48.22 29.93
CA VAL A 46 12.54 -48.67 31.01
C VAL A 46 12.62 -47.60 32.11
N PRO A 47 12.35 -47.92 33.38
CA PRO A 47 12.47 -46.99 34.51
C PRO A 47 13.78 -47.24 35.29
N VAL A 48 14.56 -46.20 35.59
CA VAL A 48 15.74 -46.29 36.50
C VAL A 48 15.89 -44.95 37.26
N PRO A 49 16.29 -44.96 38.55
CA PRO A 49 15.70 -44.08 39.55
C PRO A 49 16.50 -42.83 39.91
N LEU A 50 15.76 -41.90 40.51
CA LEU A 50 16.13 -40.90 41.54
C LEU A 50 17.63 -40.62 41.76
N LEU A 51 18.08 -39.46 41.28
CA LEU A 51 19.13 -38.69 41.94
C LEU A 51 18.78 -37.20 41.80
N ARG A 52 18.44 -36.56 42.92
CA ARG A 52 18.19 -35.10 43.00
C ARG A 52 19.53 -34.38 43.16
N PRO A 53 19.98 -33.55 42.21
CA PRO A 53 20.94 -32.50 42.52
C PRO A 53 20.16 -31.31 43.08
N LEU A 54 20.65 -30.76 44.20
CA LEU A 54 20.22 -29.47 44.74
C LEU A 54 20.49 -28.39 43.68
N LEU A 55 19.51 -28.10 42.83
CA LEU A 55 19.55 -26.90 42.00
C LEU A 55 19.04 -25.74 42.85
N ARG A 56 19.97 -24.95 43.37
CA ARG A 56 19.68 -23.59 43.85
C ARG A 56 19.03 -22.87 42.67
N SER A 57 17.72 -22.65 42.75
CA SER A 57 17.00 -21.79 41.84
C SER A 57 17.57 -20.39 41.99
N MET A 58 18.53 -20.05 41.13
CA MET A 58 18.67 -18.68 40.70
C MET A 58 17.45 -18.45 39.81
N THR A 59 16.43 -17.82 40.37
CA THR A 59 15.47 -17.07 39.58
C THR A 59 16.30 -16.20 38.65
N MET A 60 16.38 -16.59 37.38
CA MET A 60 16.72 -15.67 36.30
C MET A 60 15.62 -14.62 36.36
N GLY A 61 15.90 -13.50 37.04
CA GLY A 61 15.10 -12.31 36.92
C GLY A 61 14.97 -12.06 35.43
N SER A 62 13.73 -12.12 34.94
CA SER A 62 13.38 -11.74 33.59
C SER A 62 14.03 -10.38 33.34
N ALA A 63 15.09 -10.36 32.53
CA ALA A 63 15.66 -9.13 32.05
C ALA A 63 14.52 -8.44 31.31
N ALA A 64 13.93 -7.43 31.93
CA ALA A 64 13.05 -6.51 31.24
C ALA A 64 13.90 -5.98 30.08
N SER A 65 13.56 -6.41 28.87
CA SER A 65 14.10 -5.83 27.66
C SER A 65 13.73 -4.37 27.71
N ASP A 66 14.69 -3.52 28.06
CA ASP A 66 14.59 -2.08 27.87
C ASP A 66 14.54 -1.88 26.35
N THR A 67 13.32 -1.89 25.81
CA THR A 67 13.10 -1.70 24.39
C THR A 67 13.47 -0.26 24.09
N VAL A 68 14.62 -0.05 23.47
CA VAL A 68 15.06 1.28 23.03
C VAL A 68 13.96 1.92 22.20
N VAL A 69 13.28 2.92 22.75
CA VAL A 69 12.18 3.61 22.09
C VAL A 69 12.76 4.70 21.18
N VAL A 70 12.63 4.50 19.88
CA VAL A 70 13.06 5.48 18.86
C VAL A 70 12.19 6.74 18.95
N PRO A 71 12.75 7.95 19.15
CA PRO A 71 11.95 9.17 19.22
C PRO A 71 11.18 9.45 17.92
N ARG A 72 10.03 10.12 18.04
CA ARG A 72 9.13 10.47 16.92
C ARG A 72 9.86 11.02 15.69
N ASN A 73 10.72 12.01 15.87
CA ASN A 73 11.36 12.69 14.74
C ASN A 73 12.32 11.76 13.98
N PHE A 74 13.03 10.85 14.66
CA PHE A 74 13.87 9.86 14.00
C PHE A 74 13.03 8.87 13.19
N ARG A 75 11.89 8.43 13.74
CA ARG A 75 10.93 7.60 13.00
C ARG A 75 10.42 8.31 11.74
N LEU A 76 10.08 9.58 11.83
CA LEU A 76 9.58 10.36 10.68
C LEU A 76 10.67 10.62 9.64
N LEU A 77 11.91 10.87 10.05
CA LEU A 77 13.05 10.98 9.13
C LEU A 77 13.33 9.67 8.40
N GLU A 78 13.26 8.54 9.10
CA GLU A 78 13.38 7.21 8.48
C GLU A 78 12.27 6.98 7.45
N GLU A 79 11.03 7.34 7.78
CA GLU A 79 9.93 7.27 6.82
C GLU A 79 10.13 8.22 5.63
N LEU A 80 10.62 9.46 5.85
CA LEU A 80 10.94 10.40 4.76
C LEU A 80 11.95 9.79 3.78
N GLU A 81 13.06 9.27 4.29
CA GLU A 81 14.11 8.65 3.48
C GLU A 81 13.57 7.46 2.67
N ARG A 82 12.65 6.69 3.25
CA ARG A 82 11.98 5.58 2.56
C ARG A 82 11.00 6.07 1.49
N GLY A 83 10.27 7.15 1.75
CA GLY A 83 9.39 7.80 0.78
C GLY A 83 10.16 8.28 -0.45
N GLU A 84 11.33 8.90 -0.26
CA GLU A 84 12.18 9.41 -1.34
C GLU A 84 12.85 8.31 -2.16
N LYS A 85 13.21 7.18 -1.54
CA LYS A 85 13.79 6.01 -2.23
C LYS A 85 12.77 5.23 -3.07
N GLY A 86 11.47 5.50 -2.87
CA GLY A 86 10.39 4.74 -3.48
C GLY A 86 10.03 3.49 -2.67
N ILE A 87 8.76 3.09 -2.79
CA ILE A 87 8.13 2.12 -1.91
C ILE A 87 7.57 0.97 -2.72
N GLY A 88 7.98 -0.26 -2.39
CA GLY A 88 7.41 -1.48 -2.93
C GLY A 88 7.36 -1.50 -4.47
N ASP A 89 6.15 -1.69 -5.01
CA ASP A 89 5.85 -1.71 -6.45
C ASP A 89 5.53 -0.32 -7.04
N GLY A 90 5.75 0.75 -6.28
CA GLY A 90 5.44 2.13 -6.67
C GLY A 90 3.95 2.46 -6.69
N SER A 91 3.11 1.54 -6.19
CA SER A 91 1.66 1.70 -6.24
C SER A 91 1.06 2.50 -5.08
N VAL A 92 1.86 2.73 -4.05
CA VAL A 92 1.63 3.69 -2.98
C VAL A 92 2.89 4.52 -2.79
N SER A 93 2.74 5.80 -2.46
CA SER A 93 3.85 6.68 -2.12
C SER A 93 3.41 7.70 -1.07
N TYR A 94 4.36 8.30 -0.38
CA TYR A 94 4.11 9.45 0.48
C TYR A 94 5.35 10.36 0.52
N GLY A 95 5.12 11.63 0.85
CA GLY A 95 6.15 12.64 1.05
C GLY A 95 5.67 13.72 2.01
N MET A 96 6.59 14.57 2.47
CA MET A 96 6.19 15.77 3.22
C MET A 96 5.34 16.68 2.33
N ASP A 97 4.42 17.40 2.95
CA ASP A 97 3.66 18.42 2.21
C ASP A 97 4.51 19.67 1.94
N ASP A 98 4.11 20.46 0.94
CA ASP A 98 4.86 21.63 0.45
C ASP A 98 4.90 22.82 1.44
N ASP A 99 4.33 22.67 2.63
CA ASP A 99 4.38 23.63 3.73
C ASP A 99 5.82 23.68 4.31
N GLY A 100 6.73 24.38 3.62
CA GLY A 100 8.18 24.42 3.90
C GLY A 100 8.61 24.90 5.30
N ASP A 101 7.67 25.35 6.12
CA ASP A 101 7.90 25.76 7.51
C ASP A 101 7.57 24.64 8.54
N ASP A 102 7.06 23.48 8.10
CA ASP A 102 6.75 22.35 9.01
C ASP A 102 8.00 21.56 9.41
N ILE A 103 8.83 22.19 10.23
CA ILE A 103 10.01 21.58 10.88
C ILE A 103 9.67 20.35 11.72
N PHE A 104 8.40 20.17 12.09
CA PHE A 104 7.94 19.06 12.92
C PHE A 104 7.50 17.85 12.10
N MET A 105 7.54 17.92 10.76
CA MET A 105 7.17 16.83 9.85
C MET A 105 5.80 16.25 10.20
N ARG A 106 4.80 17.10 10.43
CA ARG A 106 3.44 16.70 10.79
C ARG A 106 2.61 16.43 9.55
N SER A 107 2.76 17.26 8.53
CA SER A 107 1.97 17.25 7.30
C SER A 107 2.62 16.39 6.22
N TRP A 108 1.89 15.38 5.76
CA TRP A 108 2.35 14.48 4.69
C TRP A 108 1.27 14.30 3.63
N THR A 109 1.71 14.12 2.39
CA THR A 109 0.86 13.81 1.24
C THR A 109 1.10 12.36 0.85
N GLY A 110 0.04 11.56 0.90
CA GLY A 110 0.02 10.17 0.46
C GLY A 110 -0.64 10.04 -0.91
N THR A 111 -0.14 9.13 -1.73
CA THR A 111 -0.71 8.79 -3.03
C THR A 111 -0.98 7.29 -3.10
N ILE A 112 -2.15 6.92 -3.59
CA ILE A 112 -2.53 5.54 -3.88
C ILE A 112 -2.93 5.44 -5.34
N ILE A 113 -2.25 4.57 -6.09
CA ILE A 113 -2.69 4.14 -7.41
C ILE A 113 -3.74 3.04 -7.20
N GLY A 114 -4.95 3.28 -7.71
CA GLY A 114 -6.08 2.40 -7.51
C GLY A 114 -5.80 0.95 -7.97
N PRO A 115 -6.25 -0.06 -7.20
CA PRO A 115 -5.93 -1.45 -7.51
C PRO A 115 -6.53 -1.90 -8.84
N LEU A 116 -5.88 -2.86 -9.50
CA LEU A 116 -6.35 -3.45 -10.74
C LEU A 116 -7.63 -4.27 -10.51
N ASN A 117 -8.44 -4.45 -11.57
CA ASN A 117 -9.67 -5.25 -11.56
C ASN A 117 -10.75 -4.71 -10.61
N CYS A 118 -10.81 -3.39 -10.42
CA CYS A 118 -11.87 -2.74 -9.65
C CYS A 118 -12.23 -1.37 -10.23
N VAL A 119 -13.30 -0.77 -9.72
CA VAL A 119 -13.77 0.58 -10.12
C VAL A 119 -12.74 1.70 -9.88
N HIS A 120 -11.70 1.43 -9.10
CA HIS A 120 -10.63 2.38 -8.80
C HIS A 120 -9.44 2.25 -9.77
N GLU A 121 -9.42 1.26 -10.66
CA GLU A 121 -8.31 1.02 -11.58
C GLU A 121 -8.03 2.25 -12.46
N GLY A 122 -6.75 2.57 -12.63
CA GLY A 122 -6.29 3.72 -13.43
C GLY A 122 -6.43 5.09 -12.75
N ARG A 123 -7.06 5.16 -11.58
CA ARG A 123 -7.23 6.41 -10.83
C ARG A 123 -6.10 6.62 -9.82
N ILE A 124 -5.71 7.88 -9.63
CA ILE A 124 -4.73 8.30 -8.64
C ILE A 124 -5.46 9.06 -7.52
N TYR A 125 -5.34 8.56 -6.29
CA TYR A 125 -5.95 9.19 -5.12
C TYR A 125 -4.88 9.86 -4.27
N GLN A 126 -5.09 11.13 -3.98
CA GLN A 126 -4.28 11.89 -3.04
C GLN A 126 -4.96 11.91 -1.67
N LEU A 127 -4.15 11.79 -0.63
CA LEU A 127 -4.56 11.81 0.76
C LEU A 127 -3.63 12.74 1.55
N LYS A 128 -4.19 13.38 2.56
CA LYS A 128 -3.46 14.10 3.59
C LYS A 128 -3.32 13.20 4.82
N LEU A 129 -2.10 13.08 5.32
CA LEU A 129 -1.73 12.37 6.53
C LEU A 129 -1.21 13.41 7.53
N VAL A 130 -1.70 13.39 8.76
CA VAL A 130 -1.23 14.27 9.83
C VAL A 130 -0.66 13.43 10.98
N CYS A 131 0.65 13.48 11.13
CA CYS A 131 1.40 12.82 12.18
C CYS A 131 1.52 13.74 13.39
N ASP A 132 0.61 13.60 14.35
CA ASP A 132 0.61 14.39 15.59
C ASP A 132 1.83 14.12 16.49
N LYS A 133 1.91 14.82 17.62
CA LYS A 133 3.00 14.69 18.61
C LYS A 133 3.12 13.27 19.18
N ASP A 134 2.02 12.54 19.21
CA ASP A 134 1.94 11.17 19.75
C ASP A 134 2.26 10.09 18.70
N TYR A 135 2.51 10.46 17.44
CA TYR A 135 2.99 9.48 16.45
C TYR A 135 4.41 9.02 16.81
N PRO A 136 4.77 7.72 16.69
CA PRO A 136 3.97 6.60 16.17
C PRO A 136 3.15 5.82 17.22
N ASP A 137 3.08 6.26 18.48
CA ASP A 137 2.27 5.58 19.50
C ASP A 137 0.76 5.65 19.20
N LYS A 138 0.32 6.75 18.57
CA LYS A 138 -1.02 6.90 18.00
C LYS A 138 -0.97 6.92 16.47
N PRO A 139 -2.05 6.46 15.80
CA PRO A 139 -2.13 6.53 14.36
C PRO A 139 -2.13 7.98 13.85
N PRO A 140 -1.67 8.22 12.62
CA PRO A 140 -1.83 9.52 11.99
C PRO A 140 -3.30 9.74 11.63
N ALA A 141 -3.74 11.00 11.61
CA ALA A 141 -5.04 11.35 11.06
C ALA A 141 -4.97 11.27 9.53
N VAL A 142 -5.99 10.70 8.89
CA VAL A 142 -5.98 10.42 7.45
C VAL A 142 -7.24 10.99 6.81
N ARG A 143 -7.06 11.75 5.73
CA ARG A 143 -8.15 12.33 4.96
C ARG A 143 -7.85 12.22 3.47
N PHE A 144 -8.79 11.73 2.69
CA PHE A 144 -8.71 11.80 1.24
C PHE A 144 -8.85 13.25 0.78
N HIS A 145 -7.95 13.68 -0.09
CA HIS A 145 -8.11 14.91 -0.86
C HIS A 145 -8.94 14.66 -2.12
N SER A 146 -8.64 13.58 -2.85
CA SER A 146 -9.46 13.11 -3.98
C SER A 146 -10.77 12.49 -3.48
N ARG A 147 -11.90 12.84 -4.11
CA ARG A 147 -13.20 12.25 -3.79
C ARG A 147 -13.19 10.76 -4.07
N ILE A 148 -13.66 9.98 -3.11
CA ILE A 148 -13.76 8.53 -3.18
C ILE A 148 -15.00 8.07 -2.44
N ASN A 149 -15.68 7.06 -2.99
CA ASN A 149 -16.71 6.33 -2.26
C ASN A 149 -16.09 5.03 -1.72
N LEU A 150 -15.86 4.98 -0.41
CA LEU A 150 -15.25 3.85 0.29
C LEU A 150 -15.93 3.67 1.65
N ALA A 151 -16.20 2.43 2.07
CA ALA A 151 -16.97 2.17 3.30
C ALA A 151 -16.36 2.80 4.57
N CYS A 152 -15.02 2.88 4.65
CA CYS A 152 -14.30 3.46 5.79
C CYS A 152 -14.04 4.97 5.68
N VAL A 153 -14.61 5.65 4.68
CA VAL A 153 -14.39 7.09 4.43
C VAL A 153 -15.70 7.85 4.53
N HIS A 154 -15.68 8.97 5.24
CA HIS A 154 -16.84 9.85 5.34
C HIS A 154 -17.11 10.52 3.98
N PRO A 155 -18.35 10.43 3.43
CA PRO A 155 -18.64 10.81 2.04
C PRO A 155 -18.53 12.31 1.75
N ASP A 156 -18.64 13.17 2.77
CA ASP A 156 -18.60 14.63 2.60
C ASP A 156 -17.26 15.26 2.94
N THR A 157 -16.50 14.67 3.87
CA THR A 157 -15.26 15.25 4.39
C THR A 157 -14.03 14.53 3.87
N GLY A 158 -14.16 13.25 3.50
CA GLY A 158 -13.03 12.41 3.07
C GLY A 158 -12.22 11.86 4.25
N VAL A 159 -12.61 12.11 5.49
CA VAL A 159 -11.91 11.59 6.68
C VAL A 159 -12.07 10.08 6.76
N VAL A 160 -10.97 9.37 7.01
CA VAL A 160 -10.99 7.92 7.24
C VAL A 160 -11.42 7.65 8.67
N GLU A 161 -12.48 6.87 8.85
CA GLU A 161 -13.02 6.51 10.16
C GLU A 161 -12.22 5.36 10.77
N ALA A 162 -11.58 5.60 11.92
CA ALA A 162 -10.71 4.62 12.57
C ALA A 162 -11.43 3.31 12.93
N ASP A 163 -12.71 3.39 13.34
CA ASP A 163 -13.50 2.21 13.73
C ASP A 163 -13.77 1.25 12.57
N LYS A 164 -13.79 1.78 11.34
CA LYS A 164 -14.10 1.03 10.12
C LYS A 164 -12.85 0.47 9.44
N LEU A 165 -11.65 0.88 9.86
CA LEU A 165 -10.38 0.39 9.32
C LEU A 165 -9.59 -0.33 10.42
N PRO A 166 -9.44 -1.67 10.38
CA PRO A 166 -8.78 -2.44 11.43
C PRO A 166 -7.38 -1.94 11.80
N THR A 167 -6.61 -1.49 10.81
CA THR A 167 -5.25 -0.94 10.99
C THR A 167 -5.22 0.30 11.89
N LEU A 168 -6.26 1.14 11.81
CA LEU A 168 -6.37 2.34 12.65
C LEU A 168 -6.98 2.01 14.02
N ARG A 169 -7.97 1.10 14.06
CA ARG A 169 -8.61 0.66 15.31
C ARG A 169 -7.63 -0.01 16.27
N GLU A 170 -6.76 -0.85 15.72
CA GLU A 170 -5.77 -1.63 16.47
C GLU A 170 -4.36 -1.17 16.09
N TRP A 171 -4.16 0.15 16.09
CA TRP A 171 -2.88 0.75 15.76
C TRP A 171 -1.76 0.22 16.66
N ARG A 172 -0.63 -0.09 16.06
CA ARG A 172 0.59 -0.48 16.77
C ARG A 172 1.73 0.41 16.33
N ARG A 173 2.65 0.71 17.25
CA ARG A 173 3.80 1.60 17.03
C ARG A 173 4.68 1.15 15.86
N GLU A 174 4.69 -0.14 15.53
CA GLU A 174 5.48 -0.69 14.44
C GLU A 174 4.91 -0.34 13.06
N TYR A 175 3.63 0.05 12.98
CA TYR A 175 3.02 0.48 11.73
C TYR A 175 3.61 1.80 11.23
N THR A 176 3.57 1.97 9.92
CA THR A 176 4.12 3.10 9.17
C THR A 176 3.04 3.71 8.28
N MET A 177 3.30 4.89 7.74
CA MET A 177 2.47 5.50 6.69
C MET A 177 2.36 4.60 5.47
N GLU A 178 3.45 3.93 5.06
CA GLU A 178 3.42 2.90 4.01
C GLU A 178 2.40 1.79 4.33
N HIS A 179 2.45 1.25 5.54
CA HIS A 179 1.58 0.16 5.96
C HIS A 179 0.13 0.62 5.90
N LEU A 180 -0.17 1.81 6.42
CA LEU A 180 -1.48 2.41 6.39
C LEU A 180 -2.02 2.56 4.95
N LEU A 181 -1.24 3.15 4.04
CA LEU A 181 -1.64 3.34 2.64
C LEU A 181 -1.85 2.00 1.92
N THR A 182 -1.00 1.01 2.20
CA THR A 182 -1.15 -0.34 1.66
C THR A 182 -2.44 -1.00 2.15
N GLN A 183 -2.82 -0.79 3.40
CA GLN A 183 -4.07 -1.33 3.95
C GLN A 183 -5.30 -0.63 3.37
N LEU A 184 -5.25 0.70 3.19
CA LEU A 184 -6.30 1.43 2.47
C LEU A 184 -6.47 0.90 1.04
N LYS A 185 -5.36 0.67 0.32
CA LYS A 185 -5.42 0.08 -1.02
C LYS A 185 -6.05 -1.32 -1.02
N LYS A 186 -5.73 -2.16 -0.02
CA LYS A 186 -6.39 -3.47 0.14
C LYS A 186 -7.89 -3.33 0.39
N GLU A 187 -8.28 -2.36 1.20
CA GLU A 187 -9.69 -2.07 1.51
C GLU A 187 -10.44 -1.62 0.25
N MET A 188 -9.81 -0.85 -0.65
CA MET A 188 -10.40 -0.51 -1.97
C MET A 188 -10.66 -1.75 -2.84
N ALA A 189 -9.80 -2.77 -2.75
CA ALA A 189 -9.97 -4.03 -3.47
C ALA A 189 -10.94 -5.02 -2.78
N ALA A 190 -11.40 -4.71 -1.56
CA ALA A 190 -12.28 -5.58 -0.81
C ALA A 190 -13.63 -5.80 -1.56
N PRO A 191 -14.27 -6.98 -1.41
CA PRO A 191 -15.45 -7.35 -2.19
C PRO A 191 -16.60 -6.33 -2.13
N HIS A 192 -16.79 -5.67 -0.98
CA HIS A 192 -17.82 -4.65 -0.77
C HIS A 192 -17.46 -3.27 -1.33
N ASN A 193 -16.17 -2.97 -1.54
CA ASN A 193 -15.72 -1.66 -2.03
C ASN A 193 -15.39 -1.67 -3.54
N ARG A 194 -14.85 -2.77 -4.06
CA ARG A 194 -14.31 -2.88 -5.42
C ARG A 194 -15.31 -2.61 -6.57
N ARG A 195 -16.61 -2.51 -6.25
CA ARG A 195 -17.72 -2.24 -7.19
C ARG A 195 -18.55 -1.01 -6.81
N LEU A 196 -18.17 -0.26 -5.79
CA LEU A 196 -18.92 0.92 -5.36
C LEU A 196 -18.88 1.98 -6.47
N PRO A 197 -20.04 2.55 -6.88
CA PRO A 197 -20.07 3.65 -7.83
C PRO A 197 -19.19 4.80 -7.32
N GLN A 198 -18.22 5.22 -8.14
CA GLN A 198 -17.29 6.27 -7.76
C GLN A 198 -17.72 7.63 -8.31
N PRO A 199 -17.37 8.73 -7.62
CA PRO A 199 -17.52 10.07 -8.18
C PRO A 199 -16.65 10.22 -9.44
N PRO A 200 -16.92 11.26 -10.26
CA PRO A 200 -16.07 11.60 -11.40
C PRO A 200 -14.62 11.80 -10.96
N GLU A 201 -13.68 11.35 -11.78
CA GLU A 201 -12.25 11.57 -11.54
C GLU A 201 -11.91 13.06 -11.53
N GLY A 202 -10.89 13.46 -10.77
CA GLY A 202 -10.50 14.86 -10.62
C GLY A 202 -11.47 15.69 -9.76
N THR A 203 -12.41 15.06 -9.05
CA THR A 203 -13.19 15.73 -8.01
C THR A 203 -12.48 15.63 -6.66
N PHE A 204 -12.51 16.71 -5.88
CA PHE A 204 -11.78 16.84 -4.62
C PHE A 204 -12.70 17.22 -3.48
N PHE A 205 -12.33 16.86 -2.26
CA PHE A 205 -12.95 17.37 -1.04
C PHE A 205 -12.48 18.80 -0.80
N SER A 206 -13.38 19.67 -0.33
CA SER A 206 -13.01 21.03 0.05
C SER A 206 -11.98 20.98 1.18
N SER A 207 -10.81 21.57 0.96
CA SER A 207 -9.87 21.85 2.04
C SER A 207 -10.51 22.89 2.96
N ASP A 208 -10.48 22.66 4.27
CA ASP A 208 -10.88 23.68 5.23
C ASP A 208 -9.84 24.81 5.18
N SER A 209 -10.02 25.73 4.25
CA SER A 209 -9.27 26.97 4.19
C SER A 209 -9.70 27.82 5.39
N ASN A 210 -9.03 27.64 6.52
CA ASN A 210 -8.89 28.72 7.49
C ASN A 210 -7.87 29.72 6.94
N SER A 211 -8.23 30.41 5.86
CA SER A 211 -7.57 31.66 5.47
C SER A 211 -8.21 32.77 6.29
N SER A 212 -7.48 33.21 7.31
CA SER A 212 -7.73 34.44 8.04
C SER A 212 -7.82 35.61 7.06
N SER A 213 -9.01 35.92 6.58
CA SER A 213 -9.31 37.18 5.90
C SER A 213 -9.55 38.23 6.98
N THR A 214 -8.46 38.78 7.51
CA THR A 214 -8.55 40.05 8.25
C THR A 214 -8.75 41.16 7.22
N THR A 215 -10.00 41.38 6.82
CA THR A 215 -10.42 42.59 6.12
C THR A 215 -10.54 43.70 7.17
N THR A 216 -9.45 44.41 7.44
CA THR A 216 -9.52 45.66 8.22
C THR A 216 -9.94 46.78 7.26
N SER A 217 -11.23 47.07 7.23
CA SER A 217 -11.79 48.30 6.72
C SER A 217 -12.07 49.25 7.89
N SER A 218 -11.34 50.36 7.96
CA SER A 218 -11.79 51.69 8.43
C SER A 218 -10.62 52.67 8.35
#